data_AF-A0A2L2XPZ5-F1
#
_entry.id   AF-A0A2L2XPZ5-F1
#
_cell.length_a   1.000
_cell.length_b   1.000
_cell.length_c   1.000
_cell.angle_alpha   90.00
_cell.angle_beta   90.00
_cell.angle_gamma   90.00
#
_symmetry.space_group_name_H-M   'P 1'
#
loop_
_entity.id
_entity.type
_entity.pdbx_description
1 polymer ?
#
loop_
_entity_poly.entity_id
_entity_poly.type
_entity_poly.pdbx_seq_one_letter_code
_entity_poly.pdbx_strand_id
1 'polypeptide(L)'
;MPTSAMAIVKATGEATERRVIPGSTLSNGLILVKAINTDPDNPYIVLEQYGQTITRRLGDGVPEPATAPQASIGYNIPESGE
;
A
#
# COMPACT_ATOMS: atom_id res chain seq x y z
N MET A 1 24.93 14.12 -10.86
CA MET A 1 23.51 14.16 -11.31
C MET A 1 22.65 14.19 -10.06
N PRO A 2 21.68 15.09 -9.90
CA PRO A 2 20.72 14.95 -8.82
C PRO A 2 19.94 13.64 -9.05
N THR A 3 20.09 12.68 -8.16
CA THR A 3 19.23 11.49 -8.15
C THR A 3 17.85 11.96 -7.72
N SER A 4 16.90 11.99 -8.64
CA SER A 4 15.50 12.21 -8.26
C SER A 4 15.10 11.13 -7.27
N ALA A 5 14.57 11.53 -6.12
CA ALA A 5 14.07 10.60 -5.11
C ALA A 5 12.95 9.74 -5.72
N MET A 6 12.98 8.44 -5.44
CA MET A 6 12.03 7.45 -5.97
C MET A 6 11.54 6.54 -4.86
N ALA A 7 10.31 6.05 -4.99
CA ALA A 7 9.73 5.05 -4.10
C ALA A 7 8.94 4.00 -4.89
N ILE A 8 8.83 2.80 -4.33
CA ILE A 8 7.86 1.77 -4.76
C ILE A 8 6.65 1.90 -3.84
N VAL A 9 5.46 2.07 -4.41
CA VAL A 9 4.22 2.24 -3.66
C VAL A 9 3.15 1.29 -4.16
N LYS A 10 2.49 0.60 -3.21
CA LYS A 10 1.21 -0.09 -3.43
C LYS A 10 0.09 0.78 -2.86
N ALA A 11 -0.62 1.50 -3.72
CA ALA A 11 -1.77 2.29 -3.28
C ALA A 11 -3.02 1.40 -3.19
N THR A 12 -3.94 1.76 -2.30
CA THR A 12 -5.23 1.08 -2.20
C THR A 12 -5.98 1.22 -3.53
N GLY A 13 -6.45 0.08 -4.06
CA GLY A 13 -7.11 0.01 -5.37
C GLY A 13 -6.17 -0.21 -6.57
N GLU A 14 -4.85 -0.17 -6.40
CA GLU A 14 -3.91 -0.57 -7.45
C GLU A 14 -3.63 -2.08 -7.36
N ALA A 15 -3.72 -2.77 -8.50
CA ALA A 15 -3.43 -4.21 -8.56
C ALA A 15 -1.95 -4.54 -8.35
N THR A 16 -1.06 -3.61 -8.70
CA THR A 16 0.39 -3.80 -8.70
C THR A 16 1.12 -2.66 -8.02
N GLU A 17 2.32 -2.95 -7.55
CA GLU A 17 3.23 -1.95 -7.01
C GLU A 17 3.79 -1.09 -8.14
N ARG A 18 3.96 0.21 -7.88
CA ARG A 18 4.44 1.16 -8.89
C ARG A 18 5.56 2.04 -8.38
N ARG A 19 6.52 2.30 -9.28
CA ARG A 19 7.57 3.31 -9.10
C ARG A 19 6.99 4.70 -9.23
N VAL A 20 7.24 5.55 -8.24
CA VAL A 20 6.79 6.94 -8.21
C VAL A 20 7.91 7.91 -7.89
N ILE A 21 7.73 9.14 -8.37
CA ILE A 21 8.53 10.33 -8.10
C ILE A 21 7.62 11.47 -7.61
N PRO A 22 8.14 12.52 -6.98
CA PRO A 22 7.35 13.74 -6.72
C PRO A 22 6.64 14.22 -7.99
N GLY A 23 5.35 14.52 -7.88
CA GLY A 23 4.45 14.85 -8.99
C GLY A 23 3.70 13.65 -9.60
N SER A 24 4.07 12.41 -9.26
CA SER A 24 3.34 11.22 -9.73
C SER A 24 1.95 11.13 -9.09
N THR A 25 0.98 10.57 -9.81
CA THR A 25 -0.37 10.32 -9.29
C THR A 25 -0.65 8.82 -9.16
N LEU A 26 -1.28 8.44 -8.04
CA LEU A 26 -1.68 7.08 -7.67
C LEU A 26 -3.21 6.97 -7.63
N SER A 27 -3.73 5.74 -7.56
CA SER A 27 -5.17 5.44 -7.45
C SER A 27 -6.01 6.23 -8.47
N ASN A 28 -5.70 6.10 -9.76
CA ASN A 28 -6.38 6.81 -10.87
C ASN A 28 -6.43 8.35 -10.74
N GLY A 29 -5.43 8.97 -10.09
CA GLY A 29 -5.35 10.44 -9.97
C GLY A 29 -5.82 10.98 -8.63
N LEU A 30 -6.34 10.13 -7.75
CA LEU A 30 -6.89 10.54 -6.44
C LEU A 30 -5.82 10.86 -5.40
N ILE A 31 -4.59 10.38 -5.62
CA ILE A 31 -3.47 10.56 -4.70
C ILE A 31 -2.32 11.20 -5.49
N LEU A 32 -1.79 12.31 -5.00
CA LEU A 32 -0.62 12.99 -5.54
C LEU A 32 0.61 12.74 -4.65
N VAL A 33 1.74 12.39 -5.24
CA VAL A 33 3.02 12.32 -4.51
C VAL A 33 3.62 13.72 -4.42
N LYS A 34 3.66 14.29 -3.22
CA LYS A 34 4.18 15.64 -2.97
C LYS A 34 5.69 15.65 -2.81
N ALA A 35 6.22 14.71 -2.05
CA ALA A 35 7.64 14.60 -1.75
C ALA A 35 8.01 13.16 -1.40
N ILE A 36 9.28 12.83 -1.63
CA ILE A 36 9.88 11.56 -1.21
C ILE A 36 11.17 11.91 -0.48
N ASN A 37 11.28 11.45 0.75
CA ASN A 37 12.48 11.54 1.56
C ASN A 37 13.11 10.14 1.66
N THR A 38 14.35 10.02 1.21
CA THR A 38 15.11 8.77 1.17
C THR A 38 16.24 8.76 2.21
N ASP A 39 16.11 9.56 3.26
CA ASP A 39 16.99 9.50 4.42
C ASP A 39 17.02 8.05 4.96
N PRO A 40 18.21 7.46 5.15
CA PRO A 40 18.32 6.04 5.47
C PRO A 40 17.80 5.68 6.86
N ASP A 41 17.81 6.62 7.81
CA ASP A 41 17.33 6.39 9.18
C ASP A 41 15.80 6.42 9.25
N ASN A 42 15.17 7.28 8.44
CA ASN A 42 13.73 7.43 8.42
C ASN A 42 13.19 7.81 7.03
N PRO A 43 13.16 6.87 6.08
CA PRO A 43 12.65 7.16 4.74
C PRO A 43 11.12 7.28 4.78
N TYR A 44 10.57 8.31 4.14
CA TYR A 44 9.13 8.54 4.09
C TYR A 44 8.67 9.16 2.77
N ILE A 45 7.39 8.99 2.48
CA ILE A 45 6.69 9.60 1.35
C ILE A 45 5.58 10.50 1.86
N VAL A 46 5.44 11.66 1.23
CA VAL A 46 4.36 12.61 1.48
C VAL A 46 3.38 12.53 0.32
N LEU A 47 2.14 12.19 0.64
CA LEU A 47 1.03 12.02 -0.28
C LEU A 47 -0.03 13.10 -0.01
N GLU A 48 -0.69 13.57 -1.05
CA GLU A 48 -1.88 14.39 -0.95
C GLU A 48 -3.07 13.60 -1.49
N GLN A 49 -4.10 13.43 -0.68
CA GLN A 49 -5.30 12.67 -1.01
C GLN A 49 -6.52 13.47 -0.58
N TYR A 50 -7.40 13.80 -1.54
CA TYR A 50 -8.58 14.63 -1.29
C TYR A 50 -8.27 15.97 -0.56
N GLY A 51 -7.12 16.58 -0.86
CA GLY A 51 -6.65 17.82 -0.21
C GLY A 51 -6.02 17.63 1.18
N GLN A 52 -5.94 16.40 1.70
CA GLN A 52 -5.24 16.10 2.95
C GLN A 52 -3.83 15.60 2.69
N THR A 53 -2.87 16.06 3.51
CA THR A 53 -1.49 15.59 3.45
C THR A 53 -1.28 14.39 4.39
N ILE A 54 -0.75 13.30 3.85
CA ILE A 54 -0.50 12.03 4.53
C ILE A 54 0.97 11.68 4.39
N THR A 55 1.67 11.53 5.52
CA THR A 55 3.06 11.05 5.56
C THR A 55 3.09 9.57 5.88
N ARG A 56 3.85 8.79 5.12
CA ARG A 56 3.99 7.33 5.32
C ARG A 56 5.44 6.92 5.28
N ARG A 57 5.86 6.06 6.22
CA ARG A 57 7.21 5.48 6.19
C ARG A 57 7.34 4.54 4.99
N LEU A 58 8.50 4.59 4.35
CA LEU A 58 8.89 3.65 3.31
C LEU A 58 9.58 2.46 3.99
N GLY A 59 9.30 1.24 3.54
CA GLY A 59 9.88 0.03 4.13
C GLY A 59 9.21 -0.46 5.42
N ASP A 60 8.32 0.32 6.02
CA ASP A 60 7.28 -0.21 6.90
C ASP A 60 6.36 -1.03 6.00
N GLY A 61 6.49 -2.37 6.06
CA GLY A 61 5.70 -3.29 5.28
C GLY A 61 4.22 -2.89 5.35
N VAL A 62 3.50 -3.05 4.22
CA VAL A 62 2.05 -2.87 4.18
C VAL A 62 1.48 -3.48 5.46
N PRO A 63 0.70 -2.75 6.30
CA PRO A 63 0.07 -3.38 7.44
C PRO A 63 -0.68 -4.58 6.88
N GLU A 64 -0.29 -5.78 7.32
CA GLU A 64 -0.92 -7.02 6.87
C GLU A 64 -2.43 -6.76 6.91
N PRO A 65 -3.16 -6.99 5.80
CA PRO A 65 -4.60 -6.77 5.80
C PRO A 65 -5.12 -7.58 6.98
N ALA A 66 -5.74 -6.90 7.96
CA ALA A 66 -6.33 -7.57 9.11
C ALA A 66 -7.15 -8.72 8.56
N THR A 67 -6.72 -9.95 8.90
CA THR A 67 -7.26 -11.20 8.40
C THR A 67 -8.77 -11.06 8.22
N ALA A 68 -9.24 -11.04 6.97
CA ALA A 68 -10.66 -11.22 6.72
C ALA A 68 -11.06 -12.52 7.44
N PRO A 69 -12.13 -12.54 8.25
CA PRO A 69 -12.49 -13.74 8.99
C PRO A 69 -12.59 -14.90 8.00
N GLN A 70 -11.69 -15.88 8.13
CA GLN A 70 -11.78 -17.11 7.37
C GLN A 70 -13.13 -17.72 7.70
N ALA A 71 -14.02 -17.79 6.72
CA ALA A 71 -15.26 -18.53 6.86
C ALA A 71 -14.90 -19.99 7.15
N SER A 72 -15.11 -20.42 8.39
CA SER A 72 -15.02 -21.82 8.77
C SER A 72 -16.10 -22.59 8.01
N ILE A 73 -15.76 -23.24 6.89
CA ILE A 73 -16.62 -24.30 6.34
C ILE A 73 -16.56 -25.46 7.35
N GLY A 74 -17.64 -25.61 8.12
CA GLY A 74 -17.91 -26.81 8.90
C GLY A 74 -18.30 -27.93 7.93
N TYR A 75 -17.45 -28.93 7.75
CA TYR A 75 -17.84 -30.16 7.08
C TYR A 75 -18.68 -31.00 8.04
N ASN A 76 -20.00 -30.92 7.89
CA ASN A 76 -20.92 -31.91 8.44
C ASN A 76 -20.98 -33.08 7.45
N ILE A 77 -20.09 -34.07 7.59
CA ILE A 77 -20.19 -35.31 6.84
C ILE A 77 -21.30 -36.18 7.46
N PRO A 78 -22.37 -36.57 6.73
CA PRO A 78 -23.26 -37.63 7.18
C PRO A 78 -22.57 -38.97 6.93
N GLU A 79 -22.14 -39.64 8.01
CA GLU A 79 -21.69 -41.03 7.94
C GLU A 79 -22.90 -41.90 7.53
N SER A 80 -22.79 -42.56 6.38
CA SER A 80 -23.74 -43.54 5.87
C SER A 80 -22.99 -44.87 5.69
N GLY A 81 -23.49 -45.93 6.31
CA GLY A 81 -23.04 -47.32 6.21
C GLY A 81 -22.95 -47.95 7.61
N GLU A 82 -23.65 -49.02 7.97
CA GLU A 82 -24.27 -50.13 7.21
C GLU A 82 -25.61 -50.57 7.83
#